data_AF-A0A838SR16-F1
#
_entry.id   AF-A0A838SR16-F1
#
_cell.length_a   1.000
_cell.length_b   1.000
_cell.length_c   1.000
_cell.angle_alpha   90.00
_cell.angle_beta   90.00
_cell.angle_gamma   90.00
#
_symmetry.space_group_name_H-M   'P 1'
#
loop_
_entity.id
_entity.type
_entity.pdbx_description
1 polymer ?
#
loop_
_entity_poly.entity_id
_entity_poly.type
_entity_poly.pdbx_seq_one_letter_code
_entity_poly.pdbx_strand_id
1 'polypeptide(L)'
;MPSISSELDLHRVRLIALPLAVMARAREQHEGLMREFALIVNPHPNTDHDVPRRLLDVATALRERLAAFTAEPNALIERAIQRGDRSIDTEMRLPAEAREAALSLAALLEEADDYCRQGDLLTLATPPELVTFRRWYLGQIVEQLEGAAPVAWPTWCDAADSEPPAPS
;
A
#
# COMPACT_ATOMS: atom_id res chain seq x y z
N MET A 1 26.11 15.78 20.29
CA MET A 1 25.32 15.78 19.04
C MET A 1 25.95 14.79 18.09
N PRO A 2 25.35 13.61 17.83
CA PRO A 2 25.75 12.82 16.69
C PRO A 2 24.99 13.34 15.46
N SER A 3 25.74 13.84 14.48
CA SER A 3 25.26 14.05 13.11
C SER A 3 24.94 12.68 12.52
N ILE A 4 23.67 12.27 12.56
CA ILE A 4 23.19 11.12 11.78
C ILE A 4 22.84 11.64 10.38
N SER A 5 23.86 12.14 9.68
CA SER A 5 23.82 12.21 8.22
C SER A 5 24.31 10.86 7.73
N SER A 6 23.55 9.79 8.02
CA SER A 6 23.63 8.62 7.17
C SER A 6 23.14 9.10 5.83
N GLU A 7 24.03 9.18 4.84
CA GLU A 7 23.65 9.25 3.44
C GLU A 7 22.64 8.14 3.24
N LEU A 8 21.35 8.48 3.21
CA LEU A 8 20.30 7.48 3.05
C LEU A 8 20.60 6.81 1.71
N ASP A 9 20.88 5.52 1.73
CA ASP A 9 21.01 4.74 0.50
C ASP A 9 19.61 4.64 -0.08
N LEU A 10 19.31 5.59 -0.96
CA LEU A 10 18.01 5.72 -1.58
C LEU A 10 18.01 4.89 -2.85
N HIS A 11 17.19 3.85 -2.84
CA HIS A 11 16.96 2.99 -3.98
C HIS A 11 15.82 3.56 -4.82
N ARG A 12 16.00 3.43 -6.12
CA ARG A 12 15.02 3.86 -7.11
C ARG A 12 13.95 2.79 -7.28
N VAL A 13 12.70 3.15 -7.04
CA VAL A 13 11.52 2.31 -7.30
C VAL A 13 10.67 2.98 -8.37
N ARG A 14 10.32 2.25 -9.42
CA ARG A 14 9.53 2.72 -10.56
C ARG A 14 8.19 2.00 -10.60
N LEU A 15 7.10 2.76 -10.68
CA LEU A 15 5.77 2.23 -10.96
C LEU A 15 5.46 2.52 -12.42
N ILE A 16 5.36 1.46 -13.22
CA ILE A 16 5.16 1.55 -14.67
C ILE A 16 3.69 1.27 -15.00
N ALA A 17 3.10 2.12 -15.84
CA ALA A 17 1.71 2.09 -16.21
C ALA A 17 0.74 2.07 -15.00
N LEU A 18 1.05 2.85 -13.96
CA LEU A 18 0.23 2.98 -12.74
C LEU A 18 -1.22 3.36 -13.12
N PRO A 19 -2.23 2.51 -12.87
CA PRO A 19 -3.62 2.79 -13.24
C PRO A 19 -4.22 3.85 -12.31
N LEU A 20 -4.39 5.08 -12.80
CA LEU A 20 -4.75 6.21 -11.94
C LEU A 20 -6.16 6.09 -11.33
N ALA A 21 -7.12 5.53 -12.08
CA ALA A 21 -8.46 5.30 -11.57
C ALA A 21 -8.49 4.27 -10.42
N VAL A 22 -7.68 3.22 -10.51
CA VAL A 22 -7.58 2.18 -9.47
C VAL A 22 -6.82 2.72 -8.26
N MET A 23 -5.74 3.49 -8.49
CA MET A 23 -5.01 4.18 -7.42
C MET A 23 -5.89 5.12 -6.61
N ALA A 24 -6.74 5.92 -7.27
CA ALA A 24 -7.65 6.84 -6.59
C ALA A 24 -8.65 6.07 -5.71
N ARG A 25 -9.29 5.03 -6.25
CA ARG A 25 -10.22 4.18 -5.50
C ARG A 25 -9.54 3.43 -4.35
N ALA A 26 -8.30 2.99 -4.54
CA ALA A 26 -7.50 2.36 -3.50
C ALA A 26 -7.18 3.33 -2.34
N ARG A 27 -6.87 4.60 -2.65
CA ARG A 27 -6.68 5.64 -1.63
C ARG A 27 -7.96 5.91 -0.84
N GLU A 28 -9.08 6.12 -1.54
CA GLU A 28 -10.39 6.33 -0.91
C GLU A 28 -10.76 5.15 0.01
N GLN A 29 -10.58 3.92 -0.47
CA GLN A 29 -10.82 2.72 0.32
C GLN A 29 -9.92 2.65 1.55
N HIS A 30 -8.62 2.93 1.41
CA HIS A 30 -7.69 2.93 2.53
C HIS A 30 -8.06 3.99 3.58
N GLU A 31 -8.38 5.21 3.15
CA GLU A 31 -8.82 6.28 4.05
C GLU A 31 -10.14 5.96 4.77
N GLY A 32 -11.09 5.36 4.05
CA GLY A 32 -12.33 4.86 4.63
C GLY A 32 -12.06 3.80 5.70
N LEU A 33 -11.25 2.80 5.38
CA LEU A 33 -10.86 1.74 6.32
C LEU A 33 -10.21 2.31 7.59
N MET A 34 -9.23 3.21 7.44
CA MET A 34 -8.55 3.84 8.59
C MET A 34 -9.54 4.63 9.47
N ARG A 35 -10.48 5.36 8.87
CA ARG A 35 -11.50 6.12 9.60
C ARG A 35 -12.39 5.19 10.42
N GLU A 36 -12.89 4.13 9.80
CA GLU A 36 -13.81 3.18 10.45
C GLU A 36 -13.10 2.40 11.56
N PHE A 37 -11.85 1.99 11.34
CA PHE A 37 -11.05 1.36 12.38
C PHE A 37 -10.79 2.30 13.56
N ALA A 38 -10.54 3.59 13.30
CA ALA A 38 -10.42 4.58 14.36
C ALA A 38 -11.74 4.75 15.15
N LEU A 39 -12.90 4.65 14.49
CA LEU A 39 -14.22 4.69 15.15
C LEU A 39 -14.50 3.43 15.98
N ILE A 40 -13.94 2.28 15.64
CA ILE A 40 -14.11 1.02 16.39
C ILE A 40 -13.18 0.96 17.61
N VAL A 41 -11.94 1.43 17.48
CA VAL A 41 -10.94 1.39 18.56
C VAL A 41 -11.23 2.41 19.67
N ASN A 42 -11.69 3.62 19.32
CA ASN A 42 -11.90 4.69 20.31
C ASN A 42 -12.99 4.43 21.38
N PRO A 43 -14.15 3.80 21.08
CA PRO A 43 -15.22 3.64 22.06
C PRO A 43 -15.04 2.47 23.03
N HIS A 44 -14.21 1.47 22.72
CA HIS A 44 -14.12 0.22 23.50
C HIS A 44 -12.68 -0.23 23.76
N PRO A 45 -11.98 0.35 24.77
CA PRO A 45 -10.62 -0.06 25.13
C PRO A 45 -10.52 -1.50 25.67
N ASN A 46 -11.65 -2.18 25.94
CA ASN A 46 -11.74 -3.54 26.50
C ASN A 46 -12.23 -4.61 25.50
N THR A 47 -12.41 -4.27 24.23
CA THR A 47 -12.81 -5.25 23.19
C THR A 47 -11.59 -5.67 22.37
N ASP A 48 -11.60 -6.91 21.89
CA ASP A 48 -10.50 -7.59 21.20
C ASP A 48 -10.26 -7.05 19.77
N HIS A 49 -9.96 -5.75 19.66
CA HIS A 49 -9.69 -5.02 18.41
C HIS A 49 -8.19 -4.87 18.18
N ASP A 50 -7.44 -5.97 18.28
CA ASP A 50 -5.99 -5.95 18.09
C ASP A 50 -5.59 -5.60 16.65
N VAL A 51 -6.29 -6.17 15.67
CA VAL A 51 -6.02 -5.94 14.24
C VAL A 51 -6.26 -4.48 13.83
N PRO A 52 -7.43 -3.86 14.12
CA PRO A 52 -7.63 -2.44 13.83
C PRO A 52 -6.58 -1.52 14.45
N ARG A 53 -6.19 -1.77 15.70
CA ARG A 53 -5.20 -0.95 16.42
C ARG A 53 -3.81 -1.06 15.80
N ARG A 54 -3.33 -2.29 15.57
CA ARG A 54 -2.02 -2.54 14.95
C ARG A 54 -1.92 -1.93 13.56
N LEU A 55 -2.98 -2.01 12.75
CA LEU A 55 -2.98 -1.41 11.42
C LEU A 55 -2.90 0.12 11.47
N LEU A 56 -3.65 0.77 12.36
CA LEU A 56 -3.59 2.23 12.54
C LEU A 56 -2.20 2.72 12.95
N ASP A 57 -1.56 2.00 13.88
CA ASP A 57 -0.22 2.33 14.38
C ASP A 57 0.83 2.20 13.27
N VAL A 58 0.83 1.08 12.54
CA VAL A 58 1.80 0.85 11.44
C VAL A 58 1.57 1.82 10.28
N ALA A 59 0.32 2.05 9.87
CA ALA A 59 0.00 2.98 8.79
C ALA A 59 0.43 4.42 9.13
N THR A 60 0.24 4.84 10.39
CA THR A 60 0.65 6.17 10.85
C THR A 60 2.16 6.32 10.89
N ALA A 61 2.86 5.37 11.53
CA ALA A 61 4.31 5.37 11.60
C ALA A 61 4.94 5.36 10.20
N LEU A 62 4.38 4.58 9.27
CA LEU A 62 4.87 4.51 7.90
C LEU A 62 4.69 5.82 7.14
N ARG A 63 3.50 6.43 7.23
CA ARG A 63 3.18 7.71 6.59
C ARG A 63 4.14 8.80 7.06
N GLU A 64 4.38 8.89 8.36
CA GLU A 64 5.31 9.88 8.93
C GLU A 64 6.75 9.63 8.46
N ARG A 65 7.21 8.39 8.52
CA ARG A 65 8.57 8.02 8.14
C ARG A 65 8.87 8.20 6.66
N LEU A 66 7.87 7.98 5.79
CA LEU A 66 8.03 8.04 4.33
C LEU A 66 7.47 9.33 3.68
N ALA A 67 6.97 10.28 4.47
CA ALA A 67 6.38 11.52 3.95
C ALA A 67 7.33 12.28 3.02
N ALA A 68 8.61 12.40 3.42
CA ALA A 68 9.62 13.14 2.66
C ALA A 68 9.94 12.50 1.30
N PHE A 69 9.83 11.17 1.18
CA PHE A 69 10.16 10.43 -0.04
C PHE A 69 8.97 10.27 -0.98
N THR A 70 7.75 10.41 -0.47
CA THR A 70 6.52 10.16 -1.23
C THR A 70 5.77 11.43 -1.64
N ALA A 71 6.14 12.59 -1.08
CA ALA A 71 5.47 13.88 -1.36
C ALA A 71 5.43 14.25 -2.86
N GLU A 72 6.59 14.24 -3.53
CA GLU A 72 6.67 14.61 -4.95
C GLU A 72 5.97 13.59 -5.86
N PRO A 73 6.21 12.26 -5.74
CA PRO A 73 5.46 11.25 -6.49
C PRO A 73 3.94 11.38 -6.28
N ASN A 74 3.48 11.63 -5.04
CA ASN A 74 2.07 11.81 -4.75
C ASN A 74 1.48 13.04 -5.46
N ALA A 75 2.21 14.17 -5.48
CA ALA A 75 1.78 15.37 -6.19
C ALA A 75 1.73 15.15 -7.72
N LEU A 76 2.65 14.37 -8.28
CA LEU A 76 2.62 14.00 -9.70
C LEU A 76 1.39 13.15 -10.03
N ILE A 77 1.12 12.12 -9.22
CA ILE A 77 -0.06 11.24 -9.36
C ILE A 77 -1.34 12.08 -9.30
N GLU A 78 -1.44 12.98 -8.32
CA GLU A 78 -2.61 13.85 -8.13
C GLU A 78 -2.86 14.74 -9.35
N ARG A 79 -1.81 15.40 -9.87
CA ARG A 79 -1.93 16.21 -11.08
C ARG A 79 -2.35 15.39 -12.30
N ALA A 80 -1.88 14.15 -12.41
CA ALA A 80 -2.24 13.27 -13.51
C ALA A 80 -3.71 12.81 -13.43
N ILE A 81 -4.20 12.53 -12.22
CA ILE A 81 -5.63 12.26 -11.97
C ILE A 81 -6.47 13.48 -12.39
N GLN A 82 -6.06 14.68 -12.00
CA GLN A 82 -6.77 15.92 -12.34
C GLN A 82 -6.79 16.22 -13.84
N ARG A 83 -5.76 15.79 -14.60
CA ARG A 83 -5.74 15.89 -16.06
C ARG A 83 -6.64 14.86 -16.76
N GLY A 84 -7.10 13.83 -16.04
CA GLY A 84 -7.83 12.71 -16.62
C GLY A 84 -6.93 11.69 -17.32
N ASP A 85 -5.65 11.62 -16.97
CA ASP A 85 -4.75 10.61 -17.51
C ASP A 85 -5.23 9.21 -17.06
N ARG A 86 -5.10 8.21 -17.94
CA ARG A 86 -5.50 6.83 -17.60
C ARG A 86 -4.45 6.13 -16.74
N SER A 87 -3.19 6.39 -17.04
CA SER A 87 -2.03 5.78 -16.39
C SER A 87 -0.81 6.69 -16.51
N ILE A 88 0.14 6.54 -15.60
CA ILE A 88 1.44 7.21 -15.68
C ILE A 88 2.58 6.27 -15.32
N ASP A 89 3.78 6.64 -15.75
CA ASP A 89 5.02 6.13 -15.16
C ASP A 89 5.49 7.12 -14.10
N THR A 90 5.87 6.61 -12.94
CA THR A 90 6.43 7.43 -11.88
C THR A 90 7.57 6.71 -11.17
N GLU A 91 8.39 7.48 -10.47
CA GLU A 91 9.55 7.01 -9.74
C GLU A 91 9.55 7.62 -8.35
N MET A 92 9.94 6.81 -7.37
CA MET A 92 10.18 7.23 -5.99
C MET A 92 11.55 6.76 -5.55
N ARG A 93 12.17 7.52 -4.64
CA ARG A 93 13.46 7.19 -4.04
C ARG A 93 13.22 6.82 -2.60
N LEU A 94 13.29 5.54 -2.30
CA LEU A 94 12.96 5.00 -0.99
C LEU A 94 14.23 4.48 -0.31
N PRO A 95 14.34 4.66 1.01
CA PRO A 95 15.42 4.05 1.76
C PRO A 95 15.18 2.53 1.87
N ALA A 96 16.24 1.73 2.03
CA ALA A 96 16.15 0.27 2.09
C ALA A 96 15.17 -0.23 3.17
N GLU A 97 15.05 0.48 4.29
CA GLU A 97 14.15 0.14 5.40
C GLU A 97 12.66 0.29 5.04
N ALA A 98 12.33 0.89 3.89
CA ALA A 98 10.97 0.92 3.35
C ALA A 98 10.47 -0.49 2.99
N ARG A 99 11.37 -1.43 2.68
CA ARG A 99 11.03 -2.83 2.34
C ARG A 99 10.29 -3.52 3.48
N GLU A 100 10.90 -3.54 4.66
CA GLU A 100 10.31 -4.20 5.84
C GLU A 100 8.96 -3.59 6.23
N ALA A 101 8.81 -2.28 6.07
CA ALA A 101 7.52 -1.66 6.36
C ALA A 101 6.45 -1.92 5.28
N ALA A 102 6.84 -2.03 4.00
CA ALA A 102 5.91 -2.44 2.95
C ALA A 102 5.41 -3.88 3.18
N LEU A 103 6.31 -4.79 3.57
CA LEU A 103 5.95 -6.16 3.96
C LEU A 103 5.02 -6.20 5.17
N SER A 104 5.36 -5.46 6.23
CA SER A 104 4.53 -5.38 7.44
C SER A 104 3.13 -4.82 7.14
N LEU A 105 3.05 -3.76 6.32
CA LEU A 105 1.78 -3.19 5.90
C LEU A 105 0.97 -4.18 5.05
N ALA A 106 1.60 -4.88 4.11
CA ALA A 106 0.93 -5.88 3.27
C ALA A 106 0.28 -6.99 4.10
N ALA A 107 1.04 -7.56 5.05
CA ALA A 107 0.56 -8.61 5.95
C ALA A 107 -0.61 -8.12 6.83
N LEU A 108 -0.50 -6.92 7.40
CA LEU A 108 -1.57 -6.35 8.23
C LEU A 108 -2.84 -6.01 7.43
N LEU A 109 -2.69 -5.60 6.17
CA LEU A 109 -3.85 -5.34 5.30
C LEU A 109 -4.56 -6.63 4.89
N GLU A 110 -3.84 -7.74 4.73
CA GLU A 110 -4.46 -9.06 4.55
C GLU A 110 -5.16 -9.54 5.83
N GLU A 111 -4.52 -9.40 7.00
CA GLU A 111 -5.13 -9.71 8.31
C GLU A 111 -6.40 -8.86 8.56
N ALA A 112 -6.38 -7.58 8.19
CA ALA A 112 -7.54 -6.70 8.28
C ALA A 112 -8.67 -7.11 7.33
N ASP A 113 -8.36 -7.54 6.11
CA ASP A 113 -9.37 -8.05 5.18
C ASP A 113 -10.01 -9.35 5.70
N ASP A 114 -9.23 -10.25 6.32
CA ASP A 114 -9.76 -11.45 6.99
C ASP A 114 -10.61 -11.10 8.20
N TYR A 115 -10.16 -10.17 9.04
CA TYR A 115 -10.92 -9.65 10.17
C TYR A 115 -12.26 -9.09 9.72
N CYS A 116 -12.28 -8.28 8.65
CA CYS A 116 -13.51 -7.73 8.09
C CYS A 116 -14.46 -8.82 7.56
N ARG A 117 -13.93 -9.87 6.94
CA ARG A 117 -14.72 -11.03 6.47
C ARG A 117 -15.33 -11.85 7.60
N GLN A 118 -14.61 -12.02 8.71
CA GLN A 118 -15.03 -12.86 9.84
C GLN A 118 -15.95 -12.13 10.82
N GLY A 119 -15.76 -10.82 11.01
CA GLY A 119 -16.47 -10.01 12.00
C GLY A 119 -17.78 -9.38 11.51
N ASP A 120 -18.37 -9.88 10.42
CA ASP A 120 -19.55 -9.29 9.74
C ASP A 120 -19.38 -7.83 9.30
N LEU A 121 -18.15 -7.33 9.23
CA LEU A 121 -17.80 -6.00 8.68
C LEU A 121 -17.59 -6.09 7.15
N LEU A 122 -18.49 -6.80 6.47
CA LEU A 122 -18.36 -7.10 5.04
C LEU A 122 -18.36 -5.85 4.16
N THR A 123 -18.96 -4.76 4.64
CA THR A 123 -18.92 -3.45 3.97
C THR A 123 -17.52 -2.82 3.97
N LEU A 124 -16.63 -3.25 4.87
CA LEU A 124 -15.24 -2.77 4.97
C LEU A 124 -14.25 -3.67 4.24
N ALA A 125 -14.66 -4.86 3.77
CA ALA A 125 -13.79 -5.77 3.05
C ALA A 125 -13.30 -5.11 1.75
N THR A 126 -11.99 -5.13 1.51
CA THR A 126 -11.40 -4.54 0.30
C THR A 126 -11.89 -5.28 -0.95
N PRO A 127 -12.43 -4.58 -1.96
CA PRO A 127 -12.83 -5.20 -3.23
C PRO A 127 -11.66 -5.95 -3.90
N PRO A 128 -11.91 -7.08 -4.59
CA PRO A 128 -10.85 -7.90 -5.19
C PRO A 128 -9.91 -7.11 -6.12
N GLU A 129 -10.45 -6.21 -6.95
CA GLU A 129 -9.66 -5.33 -7.83
C GLU A 129 -8.62 -4.51 -7.04
N LEU A 130 -9.01 -3.99 -5.87
CA LEU A 130 -8.14 -3.17 -5.03
C LEU A 130 -7.13 -4.02 -4.25
N VAL A 131 -7.47 -5.27 -3.92
CA VAL A 131 -6.51 -6.25 -3.36
C VAL A 131 -5.43 -6.58 -4.39
N THR A 132 -5.81 -6.85 -5.64
CA THR A 132 -4.90 -7.08 -6.76
C THR A 132 -3.96 -5.88 -6.95
N PHE A 133 -4.52 -4.67 -6.94
CA PHE A 133 -3.74 -3.44 -7.04
C PHE A 133 -2.76 -3.26 -5.89
N ARG A 134 -3.21 -3.49 -4.65
CA ARG A 134 -2.37 -3.40 -3.46
C ARG A 134 -1.19 -4.38 -3.50
N ARG A 135 -1.43 -5.61 -3.94
CA ARG A 135 -0.40 -6.65 -4.07
C ARG A 135 0.68 -6.23 -5.07
N TRP A 136 0.28 -5.76 -6.26
CA TRP A 136 1.24 -5.21 -7.22
C TRP A 136 1.97 -3.99 -6.64
N TYR A 137 1.27 -3.01 -6.08
CA TYR A 137 1.88 -1.76 -5.64
C TYR A 137 2.93 -1.97 -4.53
N LEU A 138 2.59 -2.73 -3.48
CA LEU A 138 3.53 -3.05 -2.39
C LEU A 138 4.59 -4.04 -2.85
N GLY A 139 4.24 -5.00 -3.72
CA GLY A 139 5.18 -5.94 -4.34
C GLY A 139 6.26 -5.21 -5.14
N GLN A 140 5.89 -4.24 -5.99
CA GLN A 140 6.85 -3.45 -6.76
C GLN A 140 7.81 -2.66 -5.89
N ILE A 141 7.39 -2.19 -4.71
CA ILE A 141 8.29 -1.57 -3.74
C ILE A 141 9.26 -2.62 -3.18
N VAL A 142 8.75 -3.74 -2.69
CA VAL A 142 9.57 -4.79 -2.06
C VAL A 142 10.58 -5.37 -3.05
N GLU A 143 10.11 -5.83 -4.20
CA GLU A 143 10.92 -6.51 -5.22
C GLU A 143 12.02 -5.61 -5.78
N GLN A 144 11.72 -4.34 -6.07
CA GLN A 144 12.73 -3.41 -6.62
C GLN A 144 13.75 -2.98 -5.57
N LEU A 145 13.36 -2.92 -4.28
CA LEU A 145 14.32 -2.73 -3.18
C LEU A 145 15.24 -3.95 -2.99
N GLU A 146 14.85 -5.13 -3.49
CA GLU A 146 15.71 -6.32 -3.56
C GLU A 146 16.52 -6.40 -4.87
N GLY A 147 16.35 -5.43 -5.78
CA GLY A 147 17.08 -5.36 -7.04
C GLY A 147 16.37 -5.97 -8.25
N ALA A 148 15.10 -6.35 -8.13
CA ALA A 148 14.30 -6.79 -9.26
C ALA A 148 14.02 -5.63 -10.25
N ALA A 149 13.71 -5.98 -11.50
CA ALA A 149 13.28 -5.02 -12.49
C ALA A 149 11.79 -4.63 -12.27
N PRO A 150 11.40 -3.38 -12.58
CA PRO A 150 10.00 -2.97 -12.47
C PRO A 150 9.10 -3.74 -13.44
N VAL A 151 7.95 -4.17 -12.96
CA VAL A 151 6.89 -4.82 -13.75
C VAL A 151 5.72 -3.86 -13.91
N ALA A 152 5.33 -3.60 -15.16
CA ALA A 152 4.18 -2.76 -15.47
C ALA A 152 2.87 -3.41 -14.98
N TRP A 153 1.92 -2.59 -14.51
CA TRP A 153 0.63 -3.07 -14.00
C TRP A 153 -0.08 -4.06 -14.95
N PRO A 154 -0.24 -3.76 -16.26
CA PRO A 154 -0.92 -4.70 -17.18
C PRO A 154 -0.20 -6.05 -17.28
N THR A 155 1.14 -6.03 -17.37
CA THR A 155 1.96 -7.25 -17.47
C THR A 155 1.87 -8.10 -16.20
N TRP A 156 1.80 -7.45 -15.03
CA TRP A 156 1.62 -8.16 -13.77
C TRP A 156 0.23 -8.81 -13.67
N CYS A 157 -0.83 -8.10 -14.10
CA CYS A 157 -2.18 -8.68 -14.17
C CYS A 157 -2.22 -9.90 -15.09
N ASP A 158 -1.65 -9.81 -16.29
CA ASP A 158 -1.59 -10.93 -17.24
C ASP A 158 -0.88 -12.16 -16.63
N ALA A 159 0.17 -11.93 -15.85
CA ALA A 159 0.90 -12.99 -15.16
C ALA A 159 0.09 -13.60 -14.00
N ALA A 160 -0.58 -12.77 -13.20
CA ALA A 160 -1.42 -13.20 -12.09
C ALA A 160 -2.64 -14.02 -12.58
N ASP A 161 -3.22 -13.65 -13.71
CA ASP A 161 -4.33 -14.39 -14.34
C ASP A 161 -3.86 -15.72 -14.97
N SER A 162 -2.56 -15.86 -15.22
CA SER A 162 -1.94 -17.07 -15.78
C SER A 162 -1.50 -18.08 -14.71
N GLU A 163 -1.55 -17.72 -13.42
CA GLU A 163 -1.13 -18.60 -12.33
C GLU A 163 -2.16 -19.74 -12.15
N PRO A 164 -1.77 -21.01 -12.29
CA PRO A 164 -2.71 -22.13 -12.16
C PRO A 164 -3.28 -22.18 -10.73
N PRO A 165 -4.56 -22.55 -10.55
CA PRO A 165 -5.15 -22.65 -9.21
C PRO A 165 -4.33 -23.62 -8.36
N ALA A 166 -4.04 -23.21 -7.12
CA ALA A 166 -3.34 -24.05 -6.15
C ALA A 166 -4.03 -25.43 -6.03
N PRO A 167 -3.28 -26.54 -5.98
CA PRO A 167 -3.88 -27.86 -5.88
C PRO A 167 -4.72 -27.96 -4.60
N SER A 168 -5.96 -28.42 -4.77
CA SER A 168 -6.93 -28.68 -3.70
C SER A 168 -6.51 -29.82 -2.77
#